data_AF-A0A917QPP0-F1
#
_entry.id   AF-A0A917QPP0-F1
#
_cell.length_a   1.000
_cell.length_b   1.000
_cell.length_c   1.000
_cell.angle_alpha   90.00
_cell.angle_beta   90.00
_cell.angle_gamma   90.00
#
_symmetry.space_group_name_H-M   'P 1'
#
loop_
_entity.id
_entity.type
_entity.pdbx_description
1 polymer ?
#
loop_
_entity_poly.entity_id
_entity_poly.type
_entity_poly.pdbx_seq_one_letter_code
_entity_poly.pdbx_strand_id
1 'polypeptide(L)'
;MPRDHIIAAADRLDTVTSGTQSETEYRLISDAHAITHLVCCRDVPWQTTFCGISGPDSINPAAEVLCTMCLEEIEAMSPGCVSAPEKTCPVDNRRCPDEHEVALRMARETGPTS
;
A
#
# COMPACT_ATOMS: atom_id res chain seq x y z
N MET A 1 -32.33 53.04 -21.99
CA MET A 1 -33.28 53.62 -21.01
C MET A 1 -34.64 52.98 -21.26
N PRO A 2 -35.28 52.20 -20.36
CA PRO A 2 -34.84 51.74 -19.03
C PRO A 2 -33.64 50.76 -19.02
N ARG A 3 -33.80 49.57 -18.41
CA ARG A 3 -32.94 48.99 -17.36
C ARG A 3 -33.19 47.47 -17.16
N ASP A 4 -32.23 46.80 -16.50
CA ASP A 4 -32.27 45.67 -15.52
C ASP A 4 -33.14 44.41 -15.81
N HIS A 5 -32.65 43.18 -15.64
CA HIS A 5 -31.85 42.69 -14.50
C HIS A 5 -30.62 41.83 -14.84
N ILE A 6 -29.60 42.03 -13.99
CA ILE A 6 -28.44 41.15 -13.79
C ILE A 6 -28.89 39.87 -13.06
N ILE A 7 -28.38 38.70 -13.47
CA ILE A 7 -28.24 37.55 -12.57
C ILE A 7 -26.75 37.19 -12.51
N ALA A 8 -26.16 37.42 -11.34
CA ALA A 8 -24.84 36.91 -10.99
C ALA A 8 -25.02 35.75 -10.02
N ALA A 9 -24.55 34.57 -10.43
CA ALA A 9 -24.24 33.43 -9.58
C ALA A 9 -23.08 32.73 -10.32
N ALA A 10 -21.81 32.83 -9.92
CA ALA A 10 -21.26 32.62 -8.58
C ALA A 10 -21.47 31.20 -8.05
N ASP A 11 -21.52 30.22 -8.96
CA ASP A 11 -21.24 28.83 -8.60
C ASP A 11 -19.73 28.66 -8.49
N ARG A 12 -19.21 28.90 -7.29
CA ARG A 12 -17.88 28.45 -6.92
C ARG A 12 -17.97 26.93 -6.86
N LEU A 13 -17.41 26.23 -7.84
CA LEU A 13 -17.08 24.82 -7.63
C LEU A 13 -16.10 24.79 -6.47
N ASP A 14 -16.60 24.39 -5.30
CA ASP A 14 -15.79 24.23 -4.12
C ASP A 14 -14.64 23.30 -4.49
N THR A 15 -13.43 23.85 -4.38
CA THR A 15 -12.24 23.04 -4.41
C THR A 15 -12.32 22.17 -3.17
N VAL A 16 -12.82 20.95 -3.35
CA VAL A 16 -12.62 19.87 -2.38
C VAL A 16 -11.11 19.66 -2.35
N THR A 17 -10.47 20.42 -1.47
CA THR A 17 -9.15 20.14 -0.95
C THR A 17 -9.26 18.75 -0.34
N SER A 18 -9.01 17.73 -1.18
CA SER A 18 -8.72 16.39 -0.70
C SER A 18 -7.57 16.58 0.26
N GLY A 19 -7.87 16.43 1.55
CA GLY A 19 -6.89 16.64 2.60
C GLY A 19 -5.67 15.81 2.27
N THR A 20 -4.50 16.46 2.28
CA THR A 20 -3.22 15.81 2.03
C THR A 20 -3.21 14.49 2.80
N GLN A 21 -3.23 13.36 2.10
CA GLN A 21 -3.10 12.07 2.75
C GLN A 21 -1.79 12.16 3.54
N SER A 22 -1.89 12.02 4.87
CA SER A 22 -0.72 12.15 5.73
C SER A 22 0.34 11.16 5.27
N GLU A 23 1.57 11.64 5.12
CA GLU A 23 2.74 10.78 4.99
C GLU A 23 2.73 9.79 6.16
N THR A 24 2.27 8.58 5.88
CA THR A 24 2.18 7.51 6.87
C THR A 24 3.54 6.85 6.87
N GLU A 25 4.48 7.47 7.58
CA GLU A 25 5.81 6.90 7.80
C GLU A 25 5.66 5.57 8.55
N TYR A 26 6.09 4.48 7.91
CA TYR A 26 5.93 3.14 8.47
C TYR A 26 6.95 2.91 9.58
N ARG A 27 6.49 2.41 10.73
CA ARG A 27 7.39 1.99 11.82
C ARG A 27 8.00 0.62 11.51
N LEU A 28 9.33 0.53 11.47
CA LEU A 28 10.00 -0.77 11.48
C LEU A 28 9.82 -1.47 12.82
N ILE A 29 9.42 -2.74 12.80
CA ILE A 29 9.38 -3.63 13.96
C ILE A 29 10.22 -4.89 13.69
N SER A 30 10.52 -5.66 14.72
CA SER A 30 11.33 -6.88 14.60
C SER A 30 10.90 -7.91 15.63
N ASP A 31 9.70 -8.45 15.45
CA ASP A 31 9.13 -9.53 16.25
C ASP A 31 8.84 -10.71 15.33
N ALA A 32 9.62 -11.78 15.44
CA ALA A 32 9.47 -12.98 14.63
C ALA A 32 8.13 -13.69 14.83
N HIS A 33 7.54 -13.56 16.03
CA HIS A 33 6.33 -14.25 16.42
C HIS A 33 5.05 -13.42 16.20
N ALA A 34 5.17 -12.15 15.81
CA ALA A 34 4.05 -11.32 15.43
C ALA A 34 3.41 -11.80 14.12
N ILE A 35 2.11 -12.13 14.16
CA ILE A 35 1.32 -12.47 12.98
C ILE A 35 1.31 -11.26 12.03
N THR A 36 2.02 -11.38 10.91
CA THR A 36 2.28 -10.28 9.99
C THR A 36 1.46 -10.47 8.70
N HIS A 37 0.89 -9.37 8.20
CA HIS A 37 0.11 -9.38 6.96
C HIS A 37 1.02 -9.12 5.75
N LEU A 38 0.70 -9.75 4.61
CA LEU A 38 1.46 -9.58 3.37
C LEU A 38 0.89 -8.42 2.56
N VAL A 39 1.78 -7.68 1.91
CA VAL A 39 1.51 -6.54 1.01
C VAL A 39 2.24 -6.75 -0.31
N CYS A 40 1.76 -6.15 -1.40
CA CYS A 40 2.48 -6.21 -2.66
C CYS A 40 3.67 -5.23 -2.64
N CYS A 41 4.91 -5.73 -2.70
CA CYS A 41 6.14 -4.92 -2.73
C CYS A 41 6.23 -3.87 -3.88
N ARG A 42 5.31 -3.92 -4.85
CA ARG A 42 5.16 -2.99 -5.97
C ARG A 42 4.09 -1.92 -5.74
N ASP A 43 3.15 -2.17 -4.84
CA ASP A 43 1.97 -1.35 -4.58
C ASP A 43 2.23 -0.43 -3.38
N VAL A 44 3.05 0.59 -3.60
CA VAL A 44 3.39 1.61 -2.59
C VAL A 44 2.45 2.83 -2.71
N PRO A 45 1.98 3.40 -1.58
CA PRO A 45 2.24 3.00 -0.21
C PRO A 45 1.51 1.70 0.15
N TRP A 46 2.13 0.86 1.00
CA TRP A 46 1.63 -0.46 1.41
C TRP A 46 0.42 -0.42 2.36
N GLN A 47 -0.61 0.35 2.02
CA GLN A 47 -1.76 0.62 2.88
C GLN A 47 -2.80 -0.50 2.88
N THR A 48 -2.77 -1.39 1.90
CA THR A 48 -3.71 -2.51 1.76
C THR A 48 -2.96 -3.83 1.71
N THR A 49 -3.35 -4.74 2.59
CA THR A 49 -2.83 -6.11 2.65
C THR A 49 -3.61 -7.02 1.71
N PHE A 50 -3.03 -8.18 1.33
CA PHE A 50 -3.69 -9.12 0.43
C PHE A 50 -5.05 -9.62 0.94
N CYS A 51 -5.24 -9.73 2.26
CA CYS A 51 -6.53 -10.09 2.86
C CYS A 51 -7.49 -8.89 3.08
N GLY A 52 -7.24 -7.75 2.43
CA GLY A 52 -8.11 -6.57 2.47
C GLY A 52 -8.06 -5.72 3.75
N ILE A 53 -7.27 -6.12 4.76
CA ILE A 53 -7.03 -5.25 5.92
C ILE A 53 -6.23 -4.03 5.48
N SER A 54 -6.71 -2.86 5.85
CA SER A 54 -6.12 -1.56 5.50
C SER A 54 -5.53 -0.85 6.71
N GLY A 55 -4.54 0.01 6.47
CA GLY A 55 -3.88 0.81 7.49
C GLY A 55 -2.87 0.07 8.40
N PRO A 56 -2.02 -0.85 7.90
CA PRO A 56 -0.84 -1.25 8.67
C PRO A 56 0.07 -0.03 8.87
N ASP A 57 0.45 0.27 10.12
CA ASP A 57 1.34 1.38 10.48
C ASP A 57 2.82 0.97 10.55
N SER A 58 3.11 -0.30 10.26
CA SER A 58 4.40 -0.92 10.55
C SER A 58 4.76 -2.03 9.58
N ILE A 59 6.08 -2.23 9.40
CA ILE A 59 6.67 -3.25 8.53
C ILE A 59 7.58 -4.13 9.37
N ASN A 60 7.41 -5.45 9.24
CA ASN A 60 8.16 -6.45 9.99
C ASN A 60 9.02 -7.31 9.05
N PRO A 61 10.27 -6.92 8.74
CA PRO A 61 11.17 -7.74 7.93
C PRO A 61 11.62 -9.04 8.63
N ALA A 62 11.33 -9.22 9.92
CA ALA A 62 11.74 -10.37 10.71
C ALA A 62 10.62 -11.41 10.92
N ALA A 63 9.44 -11.23 10.32
CA ALA A 63 8.27 -12.08 10.56
C ALA A 63 8.48 -13.55 10.13
N GLU A 64 8.30 -14.49 11.07
CA GLU A 64 8.23 -15.92 10.79
C GLU A 64 6.77 -16.42 10.68
N VAL A 65 5.82 -15.66 11.22
CA VAL A 65 4.38 -15.99 11.24
C VAL A 65 3.61 -15.06 10.31
N LEU A 66 3.05 -15.61 9.24
CA LEU A 66 2.26 -14.87 8.25
C LEU A 66 0.75 -15.10 8.44
N CYS A 67 -0.05 -14.08 8.16
CA CYS A 67 -1.52 -14.17 8.19
C CYS A 67 -2.02 -15.22 7.19
N THR A 68 -2.71 -16.26 7.66
CA THR A 68 -3.26 -17.35 6.83
C THR A 68 -4.12 -16.83 5.68
N MET A 69 -5.00 -15.86 5.93
CA MET A 69 -5.84 -15.26 4.89
C MET A 69 -5.02 -14.60 3.77
N CYS A 70 -3.89 -13.97 4.09
CA CYS A 70 -3.01 -13.41 3.06
C CYS A 70 -2.36 -14.49 2.19
N LEU A 71 -2.05 -15.66 2.77
CA LEU A 71 -1.50 -16.80 2.01
C LEU A 71 -2.57 -17.44 1.13
N GLU A 72 -3.80 -17.60 1.64
CA GLU A 72 -4.95 -18.12 0.88
C GLU A 72 -5.29 -17.24 -0.33
N GLU A 73 -5.30 -15.91 -0.17
CA GLU A 73 -5.53 -14.96 -1.26
C GLU A 73 -4.41 -15.01 -2.31
N ILE A 74 -3.14 -15.10 -1.91
CA ILE A 74 -2.00 -15.23 -2.85
C ILE A 74 -2.10 -16.54 -3.64
N GLU A 75 -2.42 -17.66 -2.98
CA GLU A 75 -2.59 -18.96 -3.62
C GLU A 75 -3.81 -18.98 -4.56
N ALA A 76 -4.88 -18.25 -4.24
CA ALA A 76 -6.03 -18.07 -5.13
C ALA A 76 -5.70 -17.22 -6.37
N MET A 77 -4.86 -16.18 -6.22
CA MET A 77 -4.38 -15.35 -7.33
C MET A 77 -3.37 -16.08 -8.23
N SER A 78 -2.50 -16.89 -7.64
CA SER A 78 -1.42 -17.58 -8.34
C SER A 78 -1.15 -18.94 -7.68
N PRO A 79 -1.85 -20.00 -8.10
CA PRO A 79 -1.71 -21.32 -7.50
C PRO A 79 -0.27 -21.85 -7.59
N GLY A 80 0.26 -22.31 -6.46
CA GLY A 80 1.64 -22.75 -6.30
C GLY A 80 2.65 -21.61 -6.13
N CYS A 81 2.24 -20.34 -6.06
CA CYS A 81 3.14 -19.18 -5.90
C CYS A 81 4.13 -19.34 -4.74
N VAL A 82 3.65 -19.84 -3.59
CA VAL A 82 4.47 -20.05 -2.39
C VAL A 82 5.56 -21.10 -2.60
N SER A 83 5.35 -22.04 -3.54
CA SER A 83 6.27 -23.12 -3.88
C SER A 83 7.03 -22.91 -5.20
N ALA A 84 6.80 -21.79 -5.89
CA ALA A 84 7.35 -21.55 -7.22
C ALA A 84 8.86 -21.22 -7.15
N PRO A 85 9.71 -21.79 -8.04
CA PRO A 85 11.14 -21.51 -8.04
C PRO A 85 11.47 -20.10 -8.55
N GLU A 86 10.58 -19.49 -9.33
CA GLU A 86 10.71 -18.10 -9.77
C GLU A 86 9.72 -17.21 -8.99
N LYS A 87 10.25 -16.18 -8.33
CA LYS A 87 9.46 -15.16 -7.62
C LYS A 87 8.73 -14.26 -8.64
N THR A 88 7.64 -14.74 -9.21
CA THR A 88 6.70 -13.95 -10.04
C THR A 88 5.61 -13.38 -9.16
N CYS A 89 5.22 -12.12 -9.39
CA CYS A 89 4.24 -11.43 -8.57
C CYS A 89 2.82 -11.95 -8.87
N PRO A 90 2.02 -12.34 -7.86
CA PRO A 90 0.65 -12.83 -8.07
C PRO A 90 -0.31 -11.74 -8.59
N VAL A 91 0.06 -10.45 -8.46
CA VAL A 91 -0.79 -9.32 -8.86
C VAL A 91 -0.64 -8.97 -10.34
N ASP A 92 0.60 -8.86 -10.84
CA ASP A 92 0.89 -8.35 -12.19
C ASP A 92 1.58 -9.38 -13.13
N ASN A 93 1.85 -10.60 -12.63
CA ASN A 93 2.61 -11.66 -13.31
C ASN A 93 4.00 -11.22 -13.82
N ARG A 94 4.58 -10.16 -13.25
CA ARG A 94 5.96 -9.74 -13.55
C ARG A 94 6.89 -10.28 -12.46
N ARG A 95 8.16 -10.49 -12.81
CA ARG A 95 9.22 -10.87 -11.86
C ARG A 95 9.24 -9.88 -10.68
N CYS A 96 9.20 -10.39 -9.44
CA CYS A 96 9.30 -9.55 -8.27
C CYS A 96 10.64 -8.77 -8.24
N PRO A 97 10.68 -7.58 -7.62
CA PRO A 97 11.92 -6.93 -7.21
C PRO A 97 12.81 -7.91 -6.43
N ASP A 98 14.14 -7.75 -6.53
CA ASP A 98 15.04 -8.49 -5.64
C ASP A 98 15.03 -7.91 -4.21
N GLU A 99 15.68 -8.63 -3.29
CA GLU A 99 15.67 -8.28 -1.85
C GLU A 99 16.36 -6.94 -1.57
N HIS A 100 17.31 -6.52 -2.41
CA HIS A 100 17.94 -5.20 -2.30
C HIS A 100 17.00 -4.09 -2.78
N GLU A 101 16.30 -4.29 -3.90
CA GLU A 101 15.26 -3.35 -4.36
C GLU A 101 14.11 -3.21 -3.34
N VAL A 102 13.70 -4.29 -2.67
CA VAL A 102 12.69 -4.23 -1.60
C VAL A 102 13.22 -3.45 -0.39
N ALA A 103 14.45 -3.73 0.06
CA ALA A 103 15.06 -3.01 1.18
C ALA A 103 15.20 -1.50 0.90
N LEU A 104 15.57 -1.12 -0.34
CA LEU A 104 15.61 0.29 -0.77
C LEU A 104 14.24 0.98 -0.81
N ARG A 105 13.15 0.23 -1.03
CA ARG A 105 11.78 0.76 -0.93
C ARG A 105 11.40 0.96 0.52
N MET A 106 11.62 -0.06 1.37
CA MET A 106 11.36 0.04 2.81
C MET A 106 12.05 1.27 3.42
N ALA A 107 13.33 1.49 3.12
CA ALA A 107 14.09 2.63 3.62
C ALA A 107 13.56 4.01 3.18
N ARG A 108 12.73 4.09 2.13
CA ARG A 108 12.03 5.33 1.72
C ARG A 108 10.72 5.52 2.48
N GLU A 109 9.97 4.45 2.67
CA GLU A 109 8.66 4.47 3.35
C GLU A 109 8.79 4.52 4.89
N THR A 110 9.97 4.22 5.44
CA THR A 110 10.30 4.22 6.89
C THR A 110 11.41 5.22 7.25
N GLY A 111 11.72 6.15 6.35
CA GLY A 111 12.76 7.15 6.53
C GLY A 111 12.18 8.47 7.07
N PRO A 112 12.91 9.21 7.92
CA PRO A 112 12.41 10.46 8.46
C PRO A 112 12.14 11.47 7.34
N THR A 113 10.89 11.93 7.29
CA THR A 113 10.46 13.04 6.44
C THR A 113 11.30 14.28 6.75
N SER A 114 12.00 14.81 5.73
CA SER A 114 13.01 15.89 5.85
C SER A 114 12.47 17.25 5.43
#